data_AF-A0AAW6XSH0-F1
#
_entry.id   AF-A0AAW6XSH0-F1
#
_cell.length_a   1.000
_cell.length_b   1.000
_cell.length_c   1.000
_cell.angle_alpha   90.00
_cell.angle_beta   90.00
_cell.angle_gamma   90.00
#
_symmetry.space_group_name_H-M   'P 1'
#
loop_
_entity.id
_entity.type
_entity.pdbx_description
1 polymer ?
#
loop_
_entity_poly.entity_id
_entity_poly.type
_entity_poly.pdbx_seq_one_letter_code
_entity_poly.pdbx_strand_id
1 'polypeptide(L)'
;RNRVELQRKGVETWLVIADFQVITDRDGTGPIRERVRSLATDYLAVGIDPDAAVIFPHSAIPGLNELMLPFLSLVTDAELRRNPTVKAEHEATGGRPLS
;
A
#
# COMPACT_ATOMS: atom_id res chain seq x y z
N ARG A 1 -16.05 -4.67 5.94
CA ARG A 1 -16.94 -4.93 7.09
C ARG A 1 -16.24 -4.74 8.43
N ASN A 2 -15.17 -5.50 8.75
CA ASN A 2 -14.49 -5.40 10.06
C ASN A 2 -13.92 -4.00 10.37
N ARG A 3 -13.38 -3.28 9.36
CA ARG A 3 -12.86 -1.91 9.51
C ARG A 3 -13.93 -0.89 9.95
N VAL A 4 -15.16 -1.00 9.45
CA VAL A 4 -16.28 -0.13 9.83
C VAL A 4 -16.69 -0.38 11.28
N GLU A 5 -16.69 -1.65 11.71
CA GLU A 5 -17.00 -1.99 13.10
C GLU A 5 -15.93 -1.48 14.07
N LEU A 6 -14.65 -1.55 13.69
CA LEU A 6 -13.56 -0.98 14.48
C LEU A 6 -13.66 0.55 14.57
N GLN A 7 -13.93 1.23 13.44
CA GLN A 7 -14.17 2.68 13.45
C GLN A 7 -15.32 3.07 14.38
N ARG A 8 -16.45 2.33 14.33
CA ARG A 8 -17.60 2.55 15.23
C ARG A 8 -17.29 2.30 16.71
N LYS A 9 -16.29 1.48 17.01
CA LYS A 9 -15.78 1.26 18.38
C LYS A 9 -14.80 2.35 18.82
N GLY A 10 -14.59 3.39 18.02
CA GLY A 10 -13.69 4.49 18.32
C GLY A 10 -12.22 4.18 18.04
N VAL A 11 -11.93 3.10 17.28
CA VAL A 11 -10.56 2.80 16.87
C VAL A 11 -10.13 3.78 15.79
N GLU A 12 -9.03 4.47 16.05
CA GLU A 12 -8.42 5.37 15.09
C GLU A 12 -8.08 4.62 13.80
N THR A 13 -8.64 5.09 12.69
CA THR A 13 -8.61 4.36 11.43
C THR A 13 -7.85 5.18 10.39
N TRP A 14 -6.69 4.67 9.99
CA TRP A 14 -5.87 5.20 8.91
C TRP A 14 -5.90 4.23 7.73
N LEU A 15 -6.35 4.71 6.58
CA LEU A 15 -6.45 3.94 5.35
C LEU A 15 -5.47 4.50 4.31
N VAL A 16 -4.36 3.79 4.15
CA VAL A 16 -3.35 4.10 3.12
C VAL A 16 -3.74 3.41 1.81
N ILE A 17 -3.85 4.18 0.74
CA ILE A 17 -3.97 3.65 -0.62
C ILE A 17 -2.55 3.50 -1.19
N ALA A 18 -2.10 2.26 -1.39
CA ALA A 18 -0.75 1.92 -1.84
C ALA A 18 -0.59 2.11 -3.37
N ASP A 19 -0.57 3.37 -3.82
CA ASP A 19 -0.44 3.73 -5.23
C ASP A 19 0.99 3.57 -5.79
N PHE A 20 2.01 3.51 -4.93
CA PHE A 20 3.39 3.23 -5.34
C PHE A 20 3.63 1.80 -5.81
N GLN A 21 2.97 0.79 -5.24
CA GLN A 21 3.18 -0.60 -5.66
C GLN A 21 2.73 -0.82 -7.11
N VAL A 22 1.80 0.00 -7.61
CA VAL A 22 1.38 0.01 -9.02
C VAL A 22 2.40 0.73 -9.92
N ILE A 23 3.20 1.66 -9.38
CA ILE A 23 4.27 2.34 -10.11
C ILE A 23 5.49 1.43 -10.29
N THR A 24 5.75 0.56 -9.31
CA THR A 24 6.84 -0.44 -9.38
C THR A 24 6.48 -1.66 -10.25
N ASP A 25 5.18 -1.89 -10.51
CA ASP A 25 4.72 -2.94 -11.40
C ASP A 25 4.87 -2.53 -12.88
N ARG A 26 5.50 -3.38 -13.68
CA ARG A 26 6.08 -3.00 -14.99
C ARG A 26 5.09 -3.02 -16.16
N ASP A 27 3.86 -3.50 -15.95
CA ASP A 27 2.84 -3.63 -17.01
C ASP A 27 2.13 -2.30 -17.37
N GLY A 28 2.60 -1.19 -16.81
CA GLY A 28 2.12 0.15 -17.08
C GLY A 28 1.27 0.69 -15.94
N THR A 29 1.44 1.97 -15.64
CA THR A 29 0.79 2.63 -14.51
C THR A 29 -0.74 2.64 -14.61
N GLY A 30 -1.30 2.48 -15.82
CA GLY A 30 -2.71 2.71 -16.07
C GLY A 30 -3.17 4.07 -15.53
N PRO A 31 -4.48 4.31 -15.39
CA PRO A 31 -4.97 5.54 -14.77
C PRO A 31 -4.88 5.43 -13.23
N ILE A 32 -3.67 5.56 -12.65
CA ILE A 32 -3.45 5.51 -11.19
C ILE A 32 -4.42 6.41 -10.45
N ARG A 33 -4.62 7.63 -10.95
CA ARG A 33 -5.54 8.61 -10.37
C ARG A 33 -6.97 8.07 -10.27
N GLU A 34 -7.45 7.38 -11.30
CA GLU A 34 -8.80 6.81 -11.31
C GLU A 34 -8.90 5.61 -10.37
N ARG A 35 -7.86 4.77 -10.31
CA ARG A 35 -7.79 3.65 -9.36
C ARG A 35 -7.81 4.13 -7.91
N VAL A 36 -7.02 5.14 -7.57
CA VAL A 36 -7.01 5.77 -6.23
C VAL A 36 -8.39 6.31 -5.88
N ARG A 37 -9.03 7.04 -6.80
CA ARG A 37 -10.39 7.56 -6.59
C ARG A 37 -11.42 6.44 -6.42
N SER A 38 -11.32 5.38 -7.21
CA SER A 38 -12.21 4.22 -7.13
C SER A 38 -12.07 3.51 -5.78
N LEU A 39 -10.82 3.25 -5.34
CA LEU A 39 -10.55 2.64 -4.04
C LEU A 39 -11.07 3.50 -2.87
N ALA A 40 -10.87 4.82 -2.93
CA ALA A 40 -11.45 5.73 -1.94
C ALA A 40 -12.98 5.66 -1.94
N THR A 41 -13.60 5.63 -3.12
CA THR A 41 -15.05 5.51 -3.27
C THR A 41 -15.57 4.19 -2.71
N ASP A 42 -14.86 3.08 -2.94
CA ASP A 42 -15.22 1.77 -2.41
C ASP A 42 -15.19 1.77 -0.88
N TYR A 43 -14.18 2.40 -0.26
CA TYR A 43 -14.13 2.55 1.20
C TYR A 43 -15.31 3.35 1.76
N LEU A 44 -15.69 4.45 1.10
CA LEU A 44 -16.87 5.23 1.49
C LEU A 44 -18.16 4.41 1.29
N ALA A 45 -18.28 3.69 0.17
CA ALA A 45 -19.46 2.89 -0.16
C ALA A 45 -19.69 1.75 0.83
N VAL A 46 -18.63 1.15 1.39
CA VAL A 46 -18.76 0.11 2.42
C VAL A 46 -19.06 0.66 3.82
N GLY A 47 -19.11 1.99 3.98
CA GLY A 47 -19.54 2.67 5.20
C GLY A 47 -18.41 3.16 6.11
N ILE A 48 -17.20 3.37 5.58
CA ILE A 48 -16.18 4.14 6.30
C ILE A 48 -16.60 5.60 6.30
N ASP A 49 -16.69 6.18 7.49
CA ASP A 49 -16.95 7.60 7.69
C ASP A 49 -15.66 8.42 7.50
N PRO A 50 -15.58 9.33 6.52
CA PRO A 50 -14.39 10.16 6.29
C PRO A 50 -14.16 11.22 7.38
N ASP A 51 -15.17 11.57 8.18
CA ASP A 51 -15.00 12.50 9.30
C ASP A 51 -14.37 11.80 10.52
N ALA A 52 -14.39 10.46 10.54
CA ALA A 52 -13.85 9.62 11.60
C ALA A 52 -12.69 8.70 11.14
N ALA A 53 -12.19 8.85 9.91
CA ALA A 53 -11.03 8.13 9.39
C ALA A 53 -10.18 9.01 8.48
N VAL A 54 -8.88 8.75 8.48
CA VAL A 54 -7.96 9.41 7.55
C VAL A 54 -7.73 8.50 6.36
N ILE A 55 -8.06 8.96 5.16
CA ILE A 55 -7.89 8.22 3.90
C ILE A 55 -6.97 9.03 2.99
N PHE A 56 -5.87 8.43 2.55
CA PHE A 56 -4.90 9.14 1.71
C PHE A 56 -4.08 8.17 0.83
N PRO A 57 -3.66 8.59 -0.36
CA PRO A 57 -2.69 7.84 -1.15
C PRO A 57 -1.28 7.98 -0.54
N HIS A 58 -0.50 6.91 -0.57
CA HIS A 58 0.86 6.90 -0.03
C HIS A 58 1.73 7.99 -0.67
N SER A 59 1.59 8.20 -1.98
CA SER A 59 2.30 9.26 -2.71
C SER A 59 1.98 10.69 -2.28
N ALA A 60 0.86 10.93 -1.59
CA ALA A 60 0.52 12.27 -1.12
C ALA A 60 1.29 12.71 0.14
N ILE A 61 2.01 11.81 0.82
CA ILE A 61 2.75 12.13 2.05
C ILE A 61 4.26 11.99 1.80
N PRO A 62 4.97 13.08 1.48
CA PRO A 62 6.41 13.03 1.15
C PRO A 62 7.26 12.36 2.23
N GLY A 63 6.97 12.62 3.51
CA GLY A 63 7.70 12.03 4.63
C GLY A 63 7.66 10.50 4.66
N LEU A 64 6.59 9.86 4.16
CA LEU A 64 6.55 8.40 4.07
C LEU A 64 7.54 7.87 3.02
N ASN A 65 7.73 8.61 1.92
CA ASN A 65 8.71 8.24 0.90
C ASN A 65 10.15 8.44 1.38
N GLU A 66 10.39 9.52 2.12
CA GLU A 66 11.70 9.80 2.70
C GLU A 66 12.14 8.72 3.71
N LEU A 67 11.19 8.13 4.44
CA LEU A 67 11.45 7.03 5.38
C LEU A 67 11.75 5.69 4.71
N MET A 68 11.40 5.48 3.43
CA MET A 68 11.71 4.22 2.76
C MET A 68 13.22 3.98 2.68
N LEU A 69 14.01 5.00 2.33
CA LEU A 69 15.47 4.89 2.18
C LEU A 69 16.18 4.44 3.47
N PRO A 70 15.95 5.04 4.66
CA PRO A 70 16.57 4.57 5.89
C PRO A 70 16.08 3.17 6.27
N PHE A 71 14.81 2.83 6.08
CA PHE A 71 14.34 1.47 6.39
C PHE A 71 14.95 0.40 5.49
N LEU A 72 15.14 0.68 4.20
CA LEU A 72 15.83 -0.24 3.29
C LEU A 72 17.30 -0.45 3.66
N SER A 73 17.94 0.51 4.34
CA SER A 73 19.31 0.33 4.85
C SER A 73 19.41 -0.60 6.06
N LEU A 74 18.28 -0.88 6.73
CA LEU A 74 18.23 -1.71 7.95
C LEU A 74 17.95 -3.19 7.67
N VAL A 75 17.63 -3.55 6.43
CA VAL A 75 17.26 -4.91 6.04
C VAL A 75 18.28 -5.44 5.04
N THR A 76 18.76 -6.66 5.28
CA THR A 76 19.68 -7.33 4.36
C THR A 76 18.96 -8.06 3.23
N ASP A 77 19.62 -8.23 2.08
CA ASP A 77 19.08 -9.05 0.97
C ASP A 77 18.74 -10.49 1.42
N ALA A 78 19.54 -11.04 2.33
CA ALA A 78 19.31 -12.37 2.89
C ALA A 78 18.02 -12.45 3.71
N GLU A 79 17.66 -11.41 4.47
CA GLU A 79 16.38 -11.33 5.18
C GLU A 79 15.21 -11.18 4.23
N LEU A 80 15.37 -10.34 3.19
CA LEU A 80 14.37 -10.15 2.15
C LEU A 80 14.01 -11.48 1.44
N ARG A 81 15.03 -12.30 1.09
CA ARG A 81 14.85 -13.59 0.43
C ARG A 81 14.17 -14.67 1.29
N ARG A 82 14.12 -14.48 2.61
CA ARG A 82 13.39 -15.38 3.53
C ARG A 82 11.91 -15.03 3.63
N ASN A 83 11.49 -13.86 3.13
CA ASN A 83 10.08 -13.48 3.10
C ASN A 83 9.31 -14.39 2.11
N PRO A 84 8.28 -15.12 2.55
CA PRO A 84 7.52 -16.03 1.69
C PRO A 84 6.92 -15.36 0.46
N THR A 85 6.44 -14.12 0.58
CA THR A 85 5.84 -13.34 -0.51
C THR A 85 6.90 -12.96 -1.55
N VAL A 86 8.05 -12.43 -1.10
CA VAL A 86 9.17 -12.09 -1.98
C VAL A 86 9.68 -13.31 -2.73
N LYS A 87 9.76 -14.45 -2.05
CA LYS A 87 10.18 -15.71 -2.68
C LYS A 87 9.20 -16.15 -3.77
N ALA A 88 7.90 -16.11 -3.49
CA ALA A 88 6.86 -16.45 -4.46
C ALA A 88 6.88 -15.50 -5.68
N GLU A 89 7.06 -14.19 -5.46
CA GLU A 89 7.19 -13.20 -6.53
C GLU A 89 8.46 -13.43 -7.36
N HIS A 90 9.60 -13.71 -6.72
CA HIS A 90 10.85 -14.02 -7.40
C HIS A 90 10.76 -15.29 -8.27
N GLU A 91 10.06 -16.33 -7.78
CA GLU A 91 9.77 -17.55 -8.55
C GLU A 91 8.83 -17.25 -9.73
N ALA A 92 7.77 -16.46 -9.52
CA ALA A 92 6.83 -16.06 -10.58
C ALA A 92 7.50 -15.20 -11.67
N THR A 93 8.51 -14.41 -11.32
CA THR A 93 9.22 -13.49 -12.24
C THR A 93 10.48 -14.10 -12.87
N GLY A 94 10.74 -15.40 -12.63
CA GLY A 94 11.87 -16.12 -13.22
C GLY A 94 13.25 -15.70 -12.69
N GLY A 95 13.33 -15.31 -11.41
CA GLY A 95 14.57 -14.97 -10.72
C GLY A 95 15.15 -13.59 -11.04
N ARG A 96 14.36 -12.71 -11.67
CA ARG A 96 14.73 -11.30 -11.83
C ARG A 96 14.55 -10.57 -10.49
N PRO A 97 15.53 -9.74 -10.07
CA PRO A 97 15.38 -8.95 -8.84
C PRO A 97 14.13 -8.07 -8.92
N LEU A 98 13.47 -7.88 -7.77
CA LEU A 98 12.44 -6.86 -7.59
C LEU A 98 13.00 -5.52 -8.05
N SER A 99 12.30 -4.88 -8.99
CA SER A 99 12.66 -3.58 -9.58
C SER A 99 11.90 -2.45 -8.91
#